data_AF-A0A7X7N3R3-F1
#
_entry.id   AF-A0A7X7N3R3-F1
#
_cell.length_a   1.000
_cell.length_b   1.000
_cell.length_c   1.000
_cell.angle_alpha   90.00
_cell.angle_beta   90.00
_cell.angle_gamma   90.00
#
_symmetry.space_group_name_H-M   'P 1'
#
loop_
_entity.id
_entity.type
_entity.pdbx_description
1 polymer ?
#
loop_
_entity_poly.entity_id
_entity_poly.type
_entity_poly.pdbx_seq_one_letter_code
_entity_poly.pdbx_strand_id
1 'polypeptide(L)' 'MDSLSQSIPHYLIQYLPFLIPLLILEVGLMAAALIHIFTHKTYKRGNRVIWVILSFVQIIGPVLYFTIGKGDE' A
#
# COMPACT_ATOMS: atom_id res chain seq x y z
N MET A 1 -21.70 14.96 -30.18
CA MET A 1 -20.66 14.62 -29.18
C MET A 1 -21.32 14.46 -27.81
N ASP A 2 -22.37 13.62 -27.72
CA ASP A 2 -23.52 13.90 -26.84
C ASP A 2 -23.97 12.70 -25.97
N SER A 3 -23.06 11.81 -25.57
CA SER A 3 -23.38 10.70 -24.66
C SER A 3 -22.25 10.30 -23.73
N LEU A 4 -20.99 10.55 -24.11
CA LEU A 4 -19.80 10.18 -23.34
C LEU A 4 -19.41 11.20 -22.24
N SER A 5 -19.91 12.44 -22.31
CA SER A 5 -19.66 13.45 -21.28
C SER A 5 -20.58 13.30 -20.05
N GLN A 6 -21.67 12.55 -20.17
CA GLN A 6 -22.67 12.38 -19.10
C GLN A 6 -22.38 11.14 -18.24
N SER A 7 -21.50 10.25 -18.68
CA SER A 7 -21.15 9.00 -18.00
C SER A 7 -20.02 9.13 -16.98
N ILE A 8 -19.21 10.20 -17.04
CA ILE A 8 -18.11 10.43 -16.09
C ILE A 8 -18.53 11.52 -15.10
N PRO A 9 -18.76 11.15 -13.84
CA PRO A 9 -19.07 12.15 -12.84
C PRO A 9 -17.89 13.09 -12.59
N HIS A 10 -18.13 14.39 -12.71
CA HIS A 10 -17.12 15.45 -12.54
C HIS A 10 -16.39 15.40 -11.20
N TYR A 11 -17.01 14.83 -10.16
CA TYR A 11 -16.38 14.67 -8.85
C TYR A 11 -15.13 13.77 -8.88
N LEU A 12 -15.07 12.76 -9.74
CA LEU A 12 -13.90 11.87 -9.83
C LEU A 12 -12.64 12.62 -10.29
N ILE A 13 -12.80 13.54 -11.23
CA ILE A 13 -11.71 14.35 -11.80
C ILE A 13 -11.18 15.35 -10.76
N GLN A 14 -12.05 15.84 -9.87
CA GLN A 14 -11.66 16.76 -8.79
C GLN A 14 -10.81 16.07 -7.72
N TYR A 15 -11.05 14.79 -7.44
CA TYR A 15 -10.27 14.01 -6.47
C TYR A 15 -9.03 13.33 -7.07
N LEU A 16 -8.93 13.23 -8.41
CA LEU A 16 -7.78 12.64 -9.11
C LEU A 16 -6.40 13.12 -8.61
N PRO A 17 -6.14 14.44 -8.47
CA PRO A 17 -4.83 14.93 -7.99
C PRO A 17 -4.52 14.53 -6.54
N PHE A 18 -5.53 14.17 -5.74
CA PHE A 18 -5.35 13.63 -4.40
C PHE A 18 -5.22 12.09 -4.39
N LEU A 19 -5.91 11.40 -5.30
CA LEU A 19 -5.82 9.95 -5.48
C LEU A 19 -4.45 9.51 -6.00
N ILE A 20 -3.81 10.29 -6.89
CA ILE A 20 -2.47 10.01 -7.41
C ILE A 20 -1.42 9.85 -6.28
N PRO A 21 -1.22 10.83 -5.38
CA PRO A 21 -0.26 10.70 -4.29
C PRO A 21 -0.65 9.60 -3.30
N LEU A 22 -1.94 9.35 -3.09
CA LEU A 22 -2.40 8.24 -2.25
C LEU A 22 -2.01 6.87 -2.85
N LEU A 23 -2.19 6.69 -4.16
CA LEU A 23 -1.79 5.49 -4.89
C LEU A 23 -0.27 5.29 -4.85
N ILE A 24 0.51 6.36 -5.06
CA ILE A 24 1.97 6.31 -4.96
C ILE A 24 2.40 5.90 -3.54
N LEU A 25 1.74 6.44 -2.51
CA LEU A 25 2.02 6.10 -1.12
C LEU A 25 1.68 4.63 -0.83
N GLU A 26 0.54 4.14 -1.29
CA GLU A 26 0.12 2.74 -1.11
C GLU A 26 1.09 1.77 -1.78
N VAL A 27 1.38 1.98 -3.08
CA VAL A 27 2.30 1.13 -3.83
C VAL A 27 3.73 1.23 -3.30
N GLY A 28 4.17 2.44 -2.93
CA GLY A 28 5.49 2.68 -2.35
C GLY A 28 5.68 1.98 -1.01
N LEU A 29 4.70 2.09 -0.10
CA LEU A 29 4.72 1.39 1.19
C LEU A 29 4.70 -0.12 1.01
N MET A 30 3.84 -0.64 0.13
CA MET A 30 3.76 -2.07 -0.14
C MET A 30 5.09 -2.60 -0.72
N ALA A 31 5.65 -1.92 -1.71
CA ALA A 31 6.94 -2.30 -2.30
C ALA A 31 8.06 -2.24 -1.25
N ALA A 32 8.14 -1.18 -0.44
CA ALA A 32 9.13 -1.05 0.61
C ALA A 32 8.99 -2.17 1.66
N ALA A 33 7.77 -2.50 2.08
CA ALA A 33 7.51 -3.60 3.01
C ALA A 33 7.95 -4.94 2.41
N LEU A 34 7.56 -5.24 1.16
CA LEU A 34 7.96 -6.47 0.48
C LEU A 34 9.48 -6.57 0.31
N ILE A 35 10.15 -5.51 -0.15
CA ILE A 35 11.61 -5.47 -0.29
C ILE A 35 12.27 -5.75 1.06
N HIS A 36 11.80 -5.12 2.13
CA HIS A 36 12.35 -5.33 3.47
C HIS A 36 12.10 -6.75 3.98
N ILE A 37 10.90 -7.32 3.74
CA ILE A 37 10.56 -8.70 4.08
C ILE A 37 11.48 -9.66 3.34
N PHE A 38 11.70 -9.51 2.03
CA PHE A 38 12.55 -10.44 1.29
C PHE A 38 14.04 -10.29 1.62
N THR A 39 14.49 -9.05 1.89
CA THR A 39 15.91 -8.73 2.16
C THR A 39 16.36 -9.15 3.57
N HIS A 40 15.52 -9.03 4.59
CA HIS A 40 15.89 -9.37 5.97
C HIS A 40 15.25 -10.70 6.43
N LYS A 41 16.06 -11.62 6.98
CA LYS A 41 15.61 -12.95 7.45
C LYS A 41 15.19 -12.99 8.93
N THR A 42 15.46 -11.94 9.71
CA THR A 42 15.23 -11.89 11.15
C THR A 42 13.98 -11.09 11.48
N TYR A 43 12.88 -11.77 11.77
CA TYR A 43 11.65 -11.15 12.26
C TYR A 43 11.55 -11.28 13.78
N LYS A 44 11.21 -10.19 14.49
CA LYS A 44 11.01 -10.20 15.95
C LYS A 44 9.72 -10.90 16.41
N ARG A 45 8.67 -10.92 15.58
CA ARG A 45 7.34 -11.51 15.91
C ARG A 45 6.66 -12.08 14.67
N GLY A 46 6.33 -13.37 14.70
CA GLY A 46 5.56 -14.04 13.65
C GLY A 46 6.40 -14.56 12.47
N ASN A 47 5.80 -15.46 11.67
CA ASN A 47 6.43 -16.07 10.50
C ASN A 47 6.46 -15.11 9.30
N ARG A 48 7.49 -15.20 8.44
CA ARG A 48 7.64 -14.40 7.19
C ARG A 48 6.36 -14.37 6.35
N VAL A 49 5.68 -15.51 6.26
CA VAL A 49 4.47 -15.69 5.46
C VAL A 49 3.31 -14.80 5.96
N ILE A 50 3.19 -14.59 7.27
CA ILE A 50 2.12 -13.75 7.84
C ILE A 50 2.31 -12.29 7.41
N TRP A 51 3.54 -11.79 7.45
CA TRP A 51 3.83 -10.42 7.05
C TRP A 51 3.63 -10.19 5.55
N VAL A 52 3.98 -11.17 4.71
CA VAL A 52 3.67 -11.11 3.27
C VAL A 52 2.18 -10.97 3.05
N ILE A 53 1.36 -11.82 3.66
CA ILE A 53 -0.11 -11.78 3.52
C ILE A 53 -0.66 -10.45 4.02
N LEU A 54 -0.20 -9.98 5.19
CA LEU A 54 -0.64 -8.72 5.75
C LEU A 54 -0.27 -7.52 4.88
N SER A 55 0.89 -7.51 4.22
CA SER A 55 1.28 -6.41 3.31
C SER A 55 0.35 -6.24 2.10
N PHE A 56 -0.51 -7.22 1.78
CA PHE A 56 -1.56 -7.09 0.76
C PHE A 56 -2.88 -6.51 1.29
N VAL A 57 -3.00 -6.27 2.59
CA VAL A 57 -4.19 -5.67 3.22
C VAL A 57 -4.09 -4.15 3.16
N GLN A 58 -4.11 -3.60 1.93
CA GLN A 58 -4.09 -2.16 1.65
C GLN A 58 -2.96 -1.41 2.38
N ILE A 59 -3.10 -0.11 2.64
CA ILE A 59 -2.10 0.70 3.36
C ILE A 59 -1.89 0.20 4.80
N ILE A 60 -2.92 -0.37 5.44
CA ILE A 60 -2.84 -0.82 6.84
C ILE A 60 -1.77 -1.90 7.03
N GLY A 61 -1.68 -2.84 6.09
CA GLY A 61 -0.73 -3.94 6.12
C GLY A 61 0.74 -3.53 6.18
N PRO A 62 1.24 -2.81 5.15
CA PRO A 62 2.59 -2.24 5.14
C PRO A 62 2.86 -1.33 6.34
N VAL A 63 1.89 -0.51 6.76
CA VAL A 63 2.06 0.35 7.95
C VAL A 63 2.22 -0.49 9.22
N LEU A 64 1.43 -1.55 9.42
CA LEU A 64 1.59 -2.48 10.54
C LEU A 64 2.95 -3.19 10.49
N TYR A 65 3.40 -3.56 9.29
CA TYR A 65 4.73 -4.12 9.11
C TYR A 65 5.80 -3.13 9.58
N PHE A 66 5.80 -1.89 9.13
CA PHE A 66 6.84 -0.93 9.54
C PHE A 66 6.77 -0.52 11.02
N THR A 67 5.58 -0.53 11.63
CA THR A 67 5.39 -0.11 13.03
C THR A 67 5.57 -1.23 14.05
N ILE A 68 5.20 -2.47 13.71
CA ILE A 68 5.17 -3.62 14.64
C ILE A 68 6.01 -4.79 14.12
N GLY A 69 6.02 -5.03 12.82
CA GLY A 69 6.64 -6.21 12.20
C GLY A 69 8.13 -6.09 11.87
N LYS A 70 8.59 -4.88 11.55
CA LYS A 70 9.99 -4.50 11.42
C LYS A 70 10.60 -4.74 12.79
N GLY A 71 11.36 -5.82 12.92
CA GLY A 71 12.20 -5.99 14.09
C GLY A 71 13.13 -4.79 14.17
N ASP A 72 13.31 -4.23 15.37
CA ASP A 72 14.45 -3.33 15.58
C ASP A 72 15.69 -4.11 15.16
N GLU A 73 16.38 -3.59 14.17
CA GLU A 73 17.71 -4.06 13.80
C GLU A 73 18.60 -4.11 15.05
#